data_AF-A0A915M3D7-F1
#
_entry.id   AF-A0A915M3D7-F1
#
_cell.length_a   1.000
_cell.length_b   1.000
_cell.length_c   1.000
_cell.angle_alpha   90.00
_cell.angle_beta   90.00
_cell.angle_gamma   90.00
#
_symmetry.space_group_name_H-M   'P 1'
#
loop_
_entity.id
_entity.type
_entity.pdbx_description
1 polymer ?
#
loop_
_entity_poly.entity_id
_entity_poly.type
_entity_poly.pdbx_seq_one_letter_code
_entity_poly.pdbx_strand_id
1 'polypeptide(L)'
;MTQFLPDNLLGLFAPRAPIQYKPPPDDLFINRKHIPINGVAEYVQQFEDPKDAPPKVRIETRDEKRIRKRKERQELMAYKIEQGIATWTPADNPKATGDPYKTLFVSRINYETSQSKLKRVFEKYGRIKKIELIHDLNGKPRGYAFIEYEHKSDMAAAYKKADGTKIDGRRVVVDYERGRTKKGWLPRRLGGGKGETRRKRESKAAMAAKEWEERKD
;
A
#
# COMPACT_ATOMS: atom_id res chain seq x y z
N MET A 1 33.96 -35.32 -30.37
CA MET A 1 32.83 -36.16 -30.82
C MET A 1 33.05 -36.80 -32.20
N THR A 2 34.30 -36.93 -32.69
CA THR A 2 34.62 -37.60 -33.97
C THR A 2 35.53 -38.83 -33.79
N GLN A 3 35.89 -39.16 -32.55
CA GLN A 3 36.97 -40.10 -32.20
C GLN A 3 36.64 -41.58 -32.46
N PHE A 4 35.35 -41.96 -32.52
CA PHE A 4 34.91 -43.34 -32.71
C PHE A 4 33.97 -43.48 -33.92
N LEU A 5 34.14 -42.64 -34.94
CA LEU A 5 33.41 -42.76 -36.20
C LEU A 5 34.04 -43.82 -37.10
N PRO A 6 33.24 -44.50 -37.94
CA PRO A 6 33.78 -45.42 -38.94
C PRO A 6 34.68 -44.70 -39.95
N ASP A 7 35.66 -45.42 -40.49
CA ASP A 7 36.77 -44.86 -41.29
C ASP A 7 36.33 -44.02 -42.50
N ASN A 8 35.21 -44.40 -43.12
CA ASN A 8 34.61 -43.67 -44.24
C ASN A 8 34.19 -42.24 -43.87
N LEU A 9 33.75 -42.02 -42.63
CA LEU A 9 33.40 -40.70 -42.09
C LEU A 9 34.63 -40.03 -41.46
N LEU A 10 35.55 -40.80 -40.88
CA LEU A 10 36.76 -40.28 -40.27
C LEU A 10 37.66 -39.59 -41.32
N GLY A 11 37.70 -40.12 -42.55
CA GLY A 11 38.42 -39.50 -43.68
C GLY A 11 37.94 -38.09 -44.07
N LEU A 12 36.69 -37.73 -43.76
CA LEU A 12 36.15 -36.38 -44.02
C LEU A 12 36.75 -35.32 -43.10
N PHE A 13 37.30 -35.72 -41.95
CA PHE A 13 37.92 -34.83 -40.96
C PHE A 13 39.44 -34.77 -41.09
N ALA A 14 40.00 -35.20 -42.23
CA ALA A 14 41.41 -35.04 -42.52
C ALA A 14 41.81 -33.55 -42.44
N PRO A 15 42.89 -33.20 -41.73
CA PRO A 15 43.34 -31.82 -41.66
C PRO A 15 43.76 -31.33 -43.05
N ARG A 16 43.58 -30.04 -43.30
CA ARG A 16 44.15 -29.41 -44.50
C ARG A 16 45.66 -29.40 -44.40
N ALA A 17 46.33 -29.24 -45.55
CA ALA A 17 47.76 -28.96 -45.58
C ALA A 17 48.09 -27.78 -44.63
N PRO A 18 49.25 -27.82 -43.96
CA PRO A 18 49.65 -26.75 -43.06
C PRO A 18 49.69 -25.41 -43.80
N ILE A 19 49.23 -24.35 -43.14
CA ILE A 19 49.27 -23.01 -43.71
C ILE A 19 50.71 -22.57 -43.95
N GLN A 20 50.97 -21.92 -45.08
CA GLN A 20 52.27 -21.32 -45.33
C GLN A 20 52.48 -20.16 -44.35
N TYR A 21 53.62 -20.16 -43.67
CA TYR A 21 53.98 -19.08 -42.77
C TYR A 21 54.23 -17.78 -43.55
N LYS A 22 53.63 -16.69 -43.10
CA LYS A 22 53.95 -15.32 -43.49
C LYS A 22 54.19 -14.51 -42.22
N PRO A 23 55.17 -13.58 -42.21
CA PRO A 23 55.36 -12.70 -41.07
C PRO A 23 54.08 -11.90 -40.79
N PRO A 24 53.81 -11.56 -39.52
CA PRO A 24 52.67 -10.71 -39.17
C PRO A 24 52.83 -9.33 -39.83
N PRO A 25 51.72 -8.68 -40.23
CA PRO A 25 51.76 -7.37 -40.89
C PRO A 25 52.16 -6.24 -39.94
N ASP A 26 51.89 -6.39 -38.65
CA ASP A 26 52.21 -5.42 -37.61
C ASP A 26 53.37 -5.91 -36.74
N ASP A 27 54.12 -4.94 -36.20
CA ASP A 27 55.05 -5.18 -35.11
C ASP A 27 54.35 -5.74 -33.87
N LEU A 28 55.08 -6.59 -33.15
CA LEU A 28 54.70 -7.09 -31.83
C LEU A 28 54.39 -5.92 -30.91
N PHE A 29 53.44 -6.10 -29.98
CA PHE A 29 53.00 -5.05 -29.05
C PHE A 29 54.13 -4.34 -28.31
N ILE A 30 55.24 -5.05 -28.03
CA ILE A 30 56.43 -4.53 -27.36
C ILE A 30 57.19 -3.49 -28.21
N ASN A 31 57.13 -3.63 -29.53
CA ASN A 31 57.83 -2.77 -30.49
C ASN A 31 56.95 -1.63 -31.01
N ARG A 32 55.66 -1.62 -30.64
CA ARG A 32 54.75 -0.55 -31.04
C ARG A 32 55.14 0.74 -30.32
N LYS A 33 55.35 1.81 -31.09
CA LYS A 33 55.58 3.14 -30.54
C LYS A 33 54.32 3.57 -29.79
N HIS A 34 54.43 3.70 -28.48
CA HIS A 34 53.35 4.26 -27.66
C HIS A 34 53.26 5.77 -27.87
N ILE A 35 52.04 6.29 -27.77
CA ILE A 35 51.81 7.73 -27.69
C ILE A 35 52.52 8.21 -26.40
N PRO A 36 53.39 9.25 -26.47
CA PRO A 36 54.03 9.77 -25.28
C PRO A 36 52.97 10.27 -24.29
N ILE A 37 53.07 9.85 -23.03
CA ILE A 37 52.19 10.31 -21.96
C ILE A 37 52.81 11.57 -21.36
N ASN A 38 52.11 12.70 -21.46
CA ASN A 38 52.53 13.96 -20.83
C ASN A 38 52.07 14.03 -19.37
N GLY A 39 52.73 14.87 -18.57
CA GLY A 39 52.37 15.10 -17.18
C GLY A 39 51.15 16.00 -17.04
N VAL A 40 50.31 15.75 -16.02
CA VAL A 40 49.14 16.60 -15.72
C VAL A 40 49.54 18.06 -15.37
N ALA A 41 50.80 18.27 -14.97
CA ALA A 41 51.36 19.58 -14.64
C ALA A 41 51.28 20.59 -15.81
N GLU A 42 51.36 20.13 -17.05
CA GLU A 42 51.26 20.98 -18.25
C GLU A 42 49.88 21.65 -18.39
N TYR A 43 48.86 21.09 -17.72
CA TYR A 43 47.48 21.53 -17.82
C TYR A 43 47.01 22.36 -16.62
N VAL A 44 47.87 22.62 -15.63
CA VAL A 44 47.50 23.36 -14.41
C VAL A 44 46.94 24.76 -14.73
N GLN A 45 47.48 25.41 -15.76
CA GLN A 45 47.03 26.73 -16.23
C GLN A 45 45.65 26.71 -16.90
N GLN A 46 45.14 25.53 -17.28
CA GLN A 46 43.83 25.37 -17.92
C GLN A 46 42.69 25.17 -16.91
N PHE A 47 43.00 24.96 -15.63
CA PHE A 47 41.96 24.84 -14.60
C PHE A 47 41.43 26.22 -14.22
N GLU A 48 40.10 26.35 -14.18
CA GLU A 48 39.43 27.54 -13.67
C GLU A 48 39.76 27.75 -12.19
N ASP A 49 39.85 29.02 -11.79
CA ASP A 49 40.02 29.35 -10.38
C ASP A 49 38.83 28.86 -9.56
N PRO A 50 39.04 28.26 -8.37
CA PRO A 50 37.98 27.72 -7.54
C PRO A 50 36.97 28.77 -7.05
N LYS A 51 37.31 30.06 -7.20
CA LYS A 51 36.43 31.21 -6.91
C LYS A 51 35.44 31.48 -8.05
N ASP A 52 35.83 31.18 -9.28
CA ASP A 52 35.02 31.38 -10.48
C ASP A 52 34.18 30.14 -10.82
N ALA A 53 34.51 28.99 -10.22
CA ALA A 53 33.75 27.77 -10.34
C ALA A 53 32.33 27.94 -9.76
N PRO A 54 31.27 27.57 -10.50
CA PRO A 54 29.92 27.62 -9.98
C PRO A 54 29.77 26.69 -8.76
N PRO A 55 28.93 27.07 -7.77
CA PRO A 55 28.70 26.21 -6.61
C PRO A 55 28.17 24.85 -7.06
N LYS A 56 28.67 23.78 -6.42
CA LYS A 56 28.24 22.42 -6.73
C LYS A 56 26.72 22.31 -6.57
N VAL A 57 26.03 21.86 -7.62
CA VAL A 57 24.58 21.63 -7.58
C VAL A 57 24.29 20.50 -6.58
N ARG A 58 23.67 20.83 -5.45
CA ARG A 58 23.25 19.83 -4.46
C ARG A 58 22.06 19.05 -5.02
N ILE A 59 22.32 17.83 -5.49
CA ILE A 59 21.28 16.89 -5.89
C ILE A 59 20.67 16.30 -4.62
N GLU A 60 19.34 16.20 -4.58
CA GLU A 60 18.65 15.53 -3.48
C GLU A 60 19.13 14.08 -3.34
N THR A 61 19.51 13.73 -2.11
CA THR A 61 19.77 12.34 -1.76
C THR A 61 18.48 11.51 -1.87
N ARG A 62 18.63 10.20 -2.01
CA ARG A 62 17.48 9.26 -2.07
C ARG A 62 16.58 9.39 -0.84
N ASP A 63 17.15 9.67 0.32
CA ASP A 63 16.41 9.76 1.58
C ASP A 63 15.64 11.08 1.71
N GLU A 64 16.24 12.21 1.31
CA GLU A 64 15.52 13.49 1.19
C GLU A 64 14.33 13.38 0.22
N LYS A 65 14.53 12.74 -0.95
CA LYS A 65 13.45 12.50 -1.92
C LYS A 65 12.33 11.61 -1.35
N ARG A 66 12.66 10.63 -0.52
CA ARG A 66 11.69 9.77 0.16
C ARG A 66 10.87 10.55 1.18
N ILE A 67 11.51 11.41 1.97
CA ILE A 67 10.85 12.26 2.96
C ILE A 67 9.90 13.24 2.26
N ARG A 68 10.36 13.91 1.19
CA ARG A 68 9.54 14.84 0.39
C ARG A 68 8.28 14.17 -0.14
N LYS A 69 8.42 13.03 -0.84
CA LYS A 69 7.28 12.26 -1.37
C LYS A 69 6.32 11.78 -0.28
N ARG A 70 6.82 11.46 0.92
CA ARG A 70 5.98 11.08 2.05
C ARG A 70 5.17 12.26 2.56
N LYS A 71 5.79 13.45 2.67
CA LYS A 71 5.14 14.70 3.08
C LYS A 71 4.07 15.13 2.07
N GLU A 72 4.40 15.18 0.78
CA GLU A 72 3.45 15.47 -0.31
C GLU A 72 2.22 14.53 -0.27
N ARG A 73 2.45 13.22 -0.06
CA ARG A 73 1.34 12.24 0.08
C ARG A 73 0.51 12.48 1.32
N GLN A 74 1.11 12.88 2.43
CA GLN A 74 0.40 13.19 3.67
C GLN A 74 -0.46 14.44 3.52
N GLU A 75 0.09 15.49 2.92
CA GLU A 75 -0.63 16.74 2.62
C GLU A 75 -1.80 16.50 1.66
N LEU A 76 -1.57 15.73 0.57
CA LEU A 76 -2.64 15.37 -0.35
C LEU A 76 -3.75 14.54 0.33
N MET A 77 -3.39 13.63 1.23
CA MET A 77 -4.36 12.87 2.01
C MET A 77 -5.13 13.76 2.99
N ALA A 78 -4.45 14.71 3.65
CA ALA A 78 -5.06 15.66 4.57
C ALA A 78 -6.08 16.56 3.83
N TYR A 79 -5.68 17.09 2.67
CA TYR A 79 -6.57 17.87 1.80
C TYR A 79 -7.81 17.08 1.37
N LYS A 80 -7.65 15.81 0.95
CA LYS A 80 -8.79 14.94 0.61
C LYS A 80 -9.70 14.66 1.80
N ILE A 81 -9.14 14.54 3.01
CA ILE A 81 -9.93 14.35 4.24
C ILE A 81 -10.71 15.63 4.55
N GLU A 82 -10.09 16.80 4.44
CA GLU A 82 -10.71 18.11 4.66
C GLU A 82 -11.88 18.35 3.70
N GLN A 83 -11.65 18.18 2.39
CA GLN A 83 -12.72 18.23 1.38
C GLN A 83 -13.83 17.24 1.71
N GLY A 84 -13.46 16.00 2.08
CA GLY A 84 -14.41 14.96 2.43
C GLY A 84 -15.24 15.28 3.67
N ILE A 85 -14.68 16.02 4.65
CA ILE A 85 -15.41 16.52 5.82
C ILE A 85 -16.37 17.63 5.40
N ALA A 86 -15.94 18.57 4.55
CA ALA A 86 -16.79 19.66 4.07
C ALA A 86 -18.03 19.16 3.31
N THR A 87 -17.88 18.10 2.50
CA THR A 87 -19.00 17.48 1.76
C THR A 87 -19.77 16.43 2.58
N TRP A 88 -19.39 16.14 3.82
CA TRP A 88 -20.01 15.05 4.59
C TRP A 88 -21.32 15.48 5.26
N THR A 89 -22.44 15.16 4.63
CA THR A 89 -23.78 15.23 5.22
C THR A 89 -24.38 13.83 5.36
N PRO A 90 -24.44 13.26 6.59
CA PRO A 90 -24.96 11.90 6.79
C PRO A 90 -26.49 11.80 6.66
N ALA A 91 -27.21 12.92 6.71
CA ALA A 91 -28.68 12.97 6.60
C ALA A 91 -29.18 12.78 5.16
N ASP A 92 -28.43 13.24 4.16
CA ASP A 92 -28.86 13.26 2.75
C ASP A 92 -28.61 11.93 2.01
N ASN A 93 -28.19 10.89 2.73
CA ASN A 93 -27.87 9.61 2.11
C ASN A 93 -29.17 8.83 1.75
N PRO A 94 -29.41 8.50 0.47
CA PRO A 94 -30.63 7.77 0.06
C PRO A 94 -30.72 6.35 0.61
N LYS A 95 -29.58 5.75 0.97
CA LYS A 95 -29.53 4.41 1.59
C LYS A 95 -29.68 4.46 3.11
N ALA A 96 -29.81 5.65 3.70
CA ALA A 96 -30.03 5.76 5.13
C ALA A 96 -31.38 5.17 5.53
N THR A 97 -31.44 4.69 6.77
CA THR A 97 -32.65 4.10 7.34
C THR A 97 -33.55 5.20 7.92
N GLY A 98 -34.80 4.91 8.32
CA GLY A 98 -35.74 5.95 8.77
C GLY A 98 -35.26 6.71 10.01
N ASP A 99 -35.50 6.15 11.21
CA ASP A 99 -35.15 6.79 12.47
C ASP A 99 -33.75 6.37 12.97
N PRO A 100 -32.78 7.29 13.11
CA PRO A 100 -31.44 6.96 13.57
C PRO A 100 -31.40 6.43 15.02
N TYR A 101 -32.35 6.83 15.88
CA TYR A 101 -32.43 6.34 17.26
C TYR A 101 -33.00 4.94 17.40
N LYS A 102 -33.57 4.38 16.31
CA LYS A 102 -34.04 3.00 16.22
C LYS A 102 -33.12 2.13 15.36
N THR A 103 -32.02 2.71 14.87
CA THR A 103 -31.10 2.04 13.95
C THR A 103 -29.87 1.52 14.68
N LEU A 104 -29.66 0.21 14.57
CA LEU A 104 -28.49 -0.52 15.06
C LEU A 104 -27.44 -0.61 13.95
N PHE A 105 -26.19 -0.32 14.28
CA PHE A 105 -25.03 -0.55 13.43
C PHE A 105 -24.39 -1.89 13.78
N VAL A 106 -24.23 -2.76 12.78
CA VAL A 106 -23.57 -4.06 12.95
C VAL A 106 -22.36 -4.12 12.01
N SER A 107 -21.19 -4.45 12.53
CA SER A 107 -19.94 -4.51 11.78
C SER A 107 -19.17 -5.80 12.03
N ARG A 108 -18.12 -6.03 11.22
CA ARG A 108 -17.35 -7.30 11.18
C ARG A 108 -18.20 -8.52 10.81
N ILE A 109 -19.22 -8.29 10.00
CA ILE A 109 -20.06 -9.35 9.44
C ILE A 109 -19.23 -10.15 8.43
N ASN A 110 -19.46 -11.46 8.33
CA ASN A 110 -18.83 -12.25 7.28
C ASN A 110 -19.35 -11.81 5.90
N TYR A 111 -18.48 -11.84 4.88
CA TYR A 111 -18.81 -11.39 3.54
C TYR A 111 -19.82 -12.31 2.84
N GLU A 112 -19.93 -13.56 3.30
CA GLU A 112 -20.88 -14.55 2.79
C GLU A 112 -22.24 -14.50 3.50
N THR A 113 -22.34 -13.76 4.62
CA THR A 113 -23.58 -13.68 5.38
C THR A 113 -24.65 -12.92 4.59
N SER A 114 -25.78 -13.59 4.34
CA SER A 114 -26.92 -12.99 3.66
C SER A 114 -27.76 -12.11 4.59
N GLN A 115 -28.50 -11.16 4.01
CA GLN A 115 -29.45 -10.31 4.73
C GLN A 115 -30.51 -11.14 5.49
N SER A 116 -30.98 -12.25 4.91
CA SER A 116 -31.92 -13.16 5.55
C SER A 116 -31.36 -13.82 6.80
N LYS A 117 -30.05 -14.16 6.81
CA LYS A 117 -29.37 -14.70 7.99
C LYS A 117 -29.25 -13.65 9.08
N LEU A 118 -28.89 -12.41 8.73
CA LEU A 118 -28.87 -11.29 9.68
C LEU A 118 -30.25 -11.06 10.29
N LYS A 119 -31.31 -11.07 9.47
CA LYS A 119 -32.69 -10.94 9.96
C LYS A 119 -32.99 -11.99 11.02
N ARG A 120 -32.78 -13.29 10.73
CA ARG A 120 -33.02 -14.39 11.67
C ARG A 120 -32.26 -14.24 13.00
N VAL A 121 -31.02 -13.74 12.96
CA VAL A 121 -30.19 -13.60 14.17
C VAL A 121 -30.60 -12.40 15.02
N PHE A 122 -31.05 -11.31 14.40
CA PHE A 122 -31.38 -10.06 15.10
C PHE A 122 -32.87 -9.93 15.45
N GLU A 123 -33.75 -10.68 14.79
CA GLU A 123 -35.20 -10.69 15.04
C GLU A 123 -35.56 -11.22 16.44
N LYS A 124 -34.67 -11.98 17.09
CA LYS A 124 -34.84 -12.42 18.49
C LYS A 124 -34.88 -11.28 19.51
N TYR A 125 -34.41 -10.08 19.15
CA TYR A 125 -34.40 -8.92 20.05
C TYR A 125 -35.62 -8.02 19.88
N GLY A 126 -36.35 -8.17 18.78
CA GLY A 126 -37.54 -7.41 18.48
C GLY A 126 -37.81 -7.31 16.97
N ARG A 127 -38.90 -6.63 16.62
CA ARG A 127 -39.39 -6.60 15.25
C ARG A 127 -38.57 -5.64 14.38
N ILE A 128 -38.02 -6.18 13.30
CA ILE A 128 -37.18 -5.44 12.36
C ILE A 128 -38.03 -4.80 11.28
N LYS A 129 -37.88 -3.49 11.09
CA LYS A 129 -38.57 -2.70 10.07
C LYS A 129 -37.81 -2.70 8.74
N LYS A 130 -36.49 -2.44 8.78
CA LYS A 130 -35.63 -2.41 7.58
C LYS A 130 -34.23 -2.88 7.91
N ILE A 131 -33.62 -3.61 6.98
CA ILE A 131 -32.19 -3.98 7.02
C ILE A 131 -31.54 -3.45 5.75
N GLU A 132 -30.46 -2.69 5.91
CA GLU A 132 -29.64 -2.18 4.82
C GLU A 132 -28.22 -2.77 4.96
N LEU A 133 -27.88 -3.73 4.10
CA LEU A 133 -26.52 -4.27 4.01
C LEU A 133 -25.71 -3.40 3.04
N ILE A 134 -24.56 -2.88 3.49
CA ILE A 134 -23.80 -1.95 2.67
C ILE A 134 -22.82 -2.70 1.77
N HIS A 135 -22.96 -2.42 0.47
CA HIS A 135 -22.10 -2.93 -0.59
C HIS A 135 -21.16 -1.83 -1.12
N ASP A 136 -20.04 -2.24 -1.68
CA ASP A 136 -19.15 -1.36 -2.43
C ASP A 136 -19.72 -1.06 -3.83
N LEU A 137 -19.09 -0.14 -4.55
CA LEU A 137 -19.45 0.19 -5.94
C LEU A 137 -19.41 -1.05 -6.86
N ASN A 138 -18.55 -2.02 -6.55
CA ASN A 138 -18.40 -3.28 -7.27
C ASN A 138 -19.38 -4.38 -6.81
N GLY A 139 -20.40 -4.05 -6.00
CA GLY A 139 -21.37 -5.01 -5.44
C GLY A 139 -20.86 -5.88 -4.29
N LYS A 140 -19.55 -5.88 -4.01
CA LYS A 140 -18.97 -6.66 -2.91
C LYS A 140 -19.44 -6.14 -1.54
N PRO A 141 -19.87 -6.99 -0.60
CA PRO A 141 -20.32 -6.54 0.71
C PRO A 141 -19.17 -5.92 1.51
N ARG A 142 -19.41 -4.77 2.14
CA ARG A 142 -18.42 -4.09 2.99
C ARG A 142 -18.24 -4.75 4.36
N GLY A 143 -19.16 -5.64 4.76
CA GLY A 143 -19.13 -6.35 6.04
C GLY A 143 -19.72 -5.56 7.21
N TYR A 144 -20.63 -4.61 6.92
CA TYR A 144 -21.45 -3.93 7.92
C TYR A 144 -22.86 -3.64 7.39
N ALA A 145 -23.81 -3.53 8.31
CA ALA A 145 -25.22 -3.31 8.02
C ALA A 145 -25.86 -2.34 9.03
N PHE A 146 -26.96 -1.72 8.61
CA PHE A 146 -27.85 -0.93 9.47
C PHE A 146 -29.18 -1.66 9.61
N ILE A 147 -29.66 -1.82 10.84
CA ILE A 147 -30.90 -2.52 11.16
C ILE A 147 -31.81 -1.56 11.93
N GLU A 148 -32.91 -1.14 11.32
CA GLU A 148 -33.95 -0.35 11.99
C GLU A 148 -35.00 -1.27 12.59
N TYR A 149 -35.25 -1.08 13.88
CA TYR A 149 -36.33 -1.74 14.61
C TYR A 149 -37.59 -0.87 14.60
N GLU A 150 -38.74 -1.48 14.85
CA GLU A 150 -40.00 -0.73 15.05
C GLU A 150 -39.95 0.13 16.33
N HIS A 151 -39.37 -0.45 17.40
CA HIS A 151 -39.27 0.18 18.71
C HIS A 151 -37.81 0.44 19.14
N LYS A 152 -37.60 1.55 19.85
CA LYS A 152 -36.29 1.93 20.41
C LYS A 152 -35.83 0.97 21.52
N SER A 153 -36.76 0.39 22.27
CA SER A 153 -36.50 -0.63 23.30
C SER A 153 -35.76 -1.83 22.73
N ASP A 154 -36.18 -2.28 21.54
CA ASP A 154 -35.69 -3.48 20.88
C ASP A 154 -34.26 -3.27 20.37
N MET A 155 -34.01 -2.10 19.77
CA MET A 155 -32.66 -1.66 19.40
C MET A 155 -31.74 -1.60 20.63
N ALA A 156 -32.21 -1.04 21.75
CA ALA A 156 -31.43 -0.96 22.98
C ALA A 156 -31.14 -2.35 23.59
N ALA A 157 -32.10 -3.28 23.51
CA ALA A 157 -31.90 -4.67 23.93
C ALA A 157 -30.87 -5.37 23.04
N ALA A 158 -30.94 -5.18 21.72
CA ALA A 158 -29.97 -5.71 20.78
C ALA A 158 -28.56 -5.13 21.02
N TYR A 159 -28.44 -3.82 21.26
CA TYR A 159 -27.16 -3.17 21.57
C TYR A 159 -26.49 -3.79 22.81
N LYS A 160 -27.24 -4.11 23.86
CA LYS A 160 -26.70 -4.71 25.10
C LYS A 160 -26.34 -6.18 24.95
N LYS A 161 -27.11 -6.96 24.19
CA LYS A 161 -27.00 -8.43 24.16
C LYS A 161 -26.34 -9.00 22.91
N ALA A 162 -26.34 -8.28 21.80
CA ALA A 162 -25.88 -8.79 20.51
C ALA A 162 -24.39 -8.59 20.25
N ASP A 163 -23.72 -7.69 20.99
CA ASP A 163 -22.29 -7.44 20.79
C ASP A 163 -21.45 -8.71 21.04
N GLY A 164 -20.53 -8.99 20.13
CA GLY A 164 -19.67 -10.19 20.22
C GLY A 164 -20.34 -11.50 19.83
N THR A 165 -21.59 -11.50 19.34
CA THR A 165 -22.27 -12.70 18.81
C THR A 165 -21.49 -13.27 17.62
N LYS A 166 -21.39 -14.60 17.54
CA LYS A 166 -20.70 -15.28 16.43
C LYS A 166 -21.69 -15.58 15.30
N ILE A 167 -21.44 -15.01 14.12
CA ILE A 167 -22.21 -15.25 12.89
C ILE A 167 -21.23 -15.76 11.83
N ASP A 168 -21.49 -16.94 11.26
CA ASP A 168 -20.67 -17.57 10.21
C ASP A 168 -19.16 -17.53 10.51
N GLY A 169 -18.80 -17.92 11.74
CA GLY A 169 -17.41 -17.98 12.19
C GLY A 169 -16.82 -16.68 12.74
N ARG A 170 -17.47 -15.52 12.55
CA ARG A 170 -16.94 -14.20 12.93
C ARG A 170 -17.73 -13.56 14.07
N ARG A 171 -17.04 -12.95 15.03
CA ARG A 171 -17.68 -12.17 16.10
C ARG A 171 -18.04 -10.78 15.57
N VAL A 172 -19.33 -10.47 15.54
CA VAL A 172 -19.81 -9.15 15.11
C VAL A 172 -19.60 -8.12 16.21
N VAL A 173 -19.41 -6.87 15.80
CA VAL A 173 -19.36 -5.72 16.69
C VAL A 173 -20.60 -4.88 16.46
N VAL A 174 -21.34 -4.61 17.52
CA VAL A 174 -22.63 -3.93 17.50
C VAL A 174 -22.48 -2.54 18.12
N ASP A 175 -23.07 -1.52 17.50
CA ASP A 175 -23.14 -0.16 18.02
C ASP A 175 -24.48 0.50 17.64
N TYR A 176 -24.79 1.67 18.19
CA TYR A 176 -25.87 2.49 17.66
C TYR A 176 -25.40 3.28 16.43
N GLU A 177 -26.34 3.77 15.62
CA GLU A 177 -26.01 4.61 14.48
C GLU A 177 -25.43 5.96 14.91
N ARG A 178 -24.10 6.10 14.85
CA ARG A 178 -23.43 7.36 15.23
C ARG A 178 -23.50 8.46 14.16
N GLY A 179 -23.72 8.06 12.90
CA GLY A 179 -23.72 8.95 11.72
C GLY A 179 -24.63 10.15 11.88
N ARG A 180 -25.89 9.90 12.24
CA ARG A 180 -26.92 10.92 12.40
C ARG A 180 -27.22 11.28 13.86
N THR A 181 -26.80 10.44 14.83
CA THR A 181 -27.09 10.67 16.26
C THR A 181 -26.03 11.47 17.00
N LYS A 182 -24.73 11.27 16.70
CA LYS A 182 -23.65 11.90 17.47
C LYS A 182 -23.08 13.12 16.73
N LYS A 183 -23.23 14.31 17.31
CA LYS A 183 -22.61 15.55 16.79
C LYS A 183 -21.08 15.39 16.72
N GLY A 184 -20.49 15.81 15.59
CA GLY A 184 -19.04 15.71 15.35
C GLY A 184 -18.54 14.29 15.03
N TRP A 185 -19.44 13.33 14.81
CA TRP A 185 -19.03 11.99 14.38
C TRP A 185 -18.55 11.99 12.93
N LEU A 186 -17.29 11.57 12.76
CA LEU A 186 -16.70 11.35 11.43
C LEU A 186 -16.47 9.85 11.19
N PRO A 187 -16.77 9.34 9.98
CA PRO A 187 -16.44 7.97 9.61
C PRO A 187 -14.92 7.78 9.45
N ARG A 188 -14.48 6.53 9.46
CA ARG A 188 -13.05 6.15 9.38
C ARG A 188 -12.32 6.68 8.14
N ARG A 189 -13.02 6.84 7.02
CA ARG A 189 -12.47 7.40 5.77
C ARG A 189 -12.09 8.89 5.87
N LEU A 190 -12.65 9.59 6.85
CA LEU A 190 -12.43 11.01 7.14
C LEU A 190 -11.58 11.21 8.41
N GLY A 191 -10.78 10.21 8.81
CA GLY A 191 -9.90 10.30 9.98
C GLY A 191 -10.56 10.04 11.33
N GLY A 192 -11.88 9.87 11.38
CA GLY A 192 -12.60 9.50 12.60
C GLY A 192 -12.76 7.98 12.79
N GLY A 193 -13.97 7.58 13.19
CA GLY A 193 -14.35 6.19 13.45
C GLY A 193 -13.97 5.70 14.85
N LYS A 194 -14.67 4.67 15.32
CA LYS A 194 -14.46 4.03 16.62
C LYS A 194 -13.68 2.74 16.44
N GLY A 195 -12.85 2.41 17.43
CA GLY A 195 -12.01 1.21 17.47
C GLY A 195 -10.70 1.38 16.71
N GLU A 196 -9.71 0.58 17.08
CA GLU A 196 -8.35 0.69 16.56
C GLU A 196 -8.31 0.49 15.03
N THR A 197 -7.59 1.37 14.33
CA THR A 197 -7.25 1.18 12.93
C THR A 197 -5.97 0.37 12.85
N ARG A 198 -5.89 -0.56 11.89
CA ARG A 198 -4.63 -1.24 11.55
C ARG A 198 -3.46 -0.27 11.27
N ARG A 199 -3.79 0.98 10.94
CA ARG A 199 -2.88 2.10 10.67
C ARG A 199 -2.30 2.76 11.93
N LYS A 200 -2.97 2.67 13.09
CA LYS A 200 -2.47 3.15 14.39
C LYS A 200 -1.60 2.13 15.12
N ARG A 201 -1.63 0.85 14.69
CA ARG A 201 -0.68 -0.15 15.17
C ARG A 201 0.68 0.23 14.61
N GLU A 202 1.56 0.78 15.45
CA GLU A 202 2.93 1.05 15.05
C GLU A 202 3.52 -0.23 14.48
N SER A 203 4.17 -0.12 13.31
CA SER A 203 4.85 -1.27 12.76
C SER A 203 5.97 -1.65 13.73
N LYS A 204 6.21 -2.95 13.93
CA LYS A 204 7.31 -3.42 14.79
C LYS A 204 8.65 -2.77 14.42
N ALA A 205 8.83 -2.45 13.14
CA ALA A 205 9.98 -1.71 12.61
C ALA A 205 10.02 -0.22 13.04
N ALA A 206 8.88 0.47 13.13
CA ALA A 206 8.83 1.85 13.62
C ALA A 206 9.11 1.91 15.13
N MET A 207 8.58 0.96 15.91
CA MET A 207 8.91 0.85 17.33
C MET A 207 10.39 0.55 17.54
N ALA A 208 10.96 -0.40 16.78
CA ALA A 208 12.37 -0.74 16.87
C ALA A 208 13.30 0.42 16.46
N ALA A 209 12.91 1.23 15.47
CA ALA A 209 13.69 2.41 15.07
C ALA A 209 13.69 3.48 16.17
N LYS A 210 12.54 3.72 16.82
CA LYS A 210 12.43 4.64 17.94
C LYS A 210 13.23 4.17 19.16
N GLU A 211 13.16 2.88 19.47
CA GLU A 211 13.95 2.27 20.55
C GLU A 211 15.47 2.33 20.27
N TRP A 212 15.88 2.32 18.99
CA TRP A 212 17.28 2.45 18.60
C TRP A 212 17.78 3.90 18.67
N GLU A 213 16.92 4.88 18.38
CA GLU A 213 17.22 6.31 18.60
C GLU A 213 17.30 6.63 20.10
N GLU A 214 16.34 6.17 20.92
CA GLU A 214 16.34 6.37 22.37
C GLU A 214 17.55 5.71 23.09
N ARG A 215 18.22 4.74 22.44
CA ARG A 215 19.46 4.12 22.95
C ARG A 215 20.74 4.86 22.58
N LYS A 216 20.67 5.83 21.66
CA LYS A 216 21.82 6.61 21.21
C LYS A 216 22.02 7.91 22.01
N ASP A 217 20.98 8.36 22.69
CA ASP A 217 21.01 9.44 23.67
C ASP A 217 21.38 8.90 25.06
#